data_AF-A0A7K2BXK3-F1
#
_entry.id   AF-A0A7K2BXK3-F1
#
_cell.length_a   1.000
_cell.length_b   1.000
_cell.length_c   1.000
_cell.angle_alpha   90.00
_cell.angle_beta   90.00
_cell.angle_gamma   90.00
#
_symmetry.space_group_name_H-M   'P 1'
#
loop_
_entity.id
_entity.type
_entity.pdbx_description
1 polymer ?
#
loop_
_entity_poly.entity_id
_entity_poly.type
_entity_poly.pdbx_seq_one_letter_code
_entity_poly.pdbx_strand_id
1 'polypeptide(L)' 'MNAGEEALAAVKYNDDGLVAAIVQDASTRAVLMMAWMSAETLALTLAE' A
#
# COMPACT_ATOMS: atom_id res chain seq x y z
N MET A 1 -17.85 1.35 8.07
CA MET A 1 -16.38 1.26 8.02
C MET A 1 -16.08 0.05 7.16
N ASN A 2 -15.50 0.26 5.98
CA ASN A 2 -15.11 -0.83 5.09
C ASN A 2 -13.72 -1.34 5.51
N ALA A 3 -13.43 -2.62 5.31
CA ALA A 3 -12.16 -3.23 5.75
C ALA A 3 -10.90 -2.51 5.22
N GLY A 4 -10.99 -1.84 4.07
CA GLY A 4 -9.88 -1.05 3.51
C GLY A 4 -9.56 0.24 4.29
N GLU A 5 -10.55 0.89 4.89
CA GLU A 5 -10.36 2.12 5.67
C GLU A 5 -9.63 1.82 6.99
N GLU A 6 -9.98 0.70 7.64
CA GLU A 6 -9.30 0.23 8.84
C GLU A 6 -7.85 -0.19 8.56
N ALA A 7 -7.61 -0.83 7.40
CA ALA A 7 -6.27 -1.20 6.96
C ALA A 7 -5.38 0.03 6.73
N LEU A 8 -5.91 1.08 6.08
CA LEU A 8 -5.19 2.35 5.86
C LEU A 8 -4.78 3.03 7.17
N ALA A 9 -5.68 3.03 8.17
CA ALA A 9 -5.41 3.63 9.47
C ALA A 9 -4.29 2.90 10.26
N ALA A 10 -4.03 1.63 9.95
CA ALA A 10 -3.00 0.83 10.62
C ALA A 10 -1.61 0.92 9.95
N VAL A 11 -1.49 1.59 8.79
CA VAL A 11 -0.23 1.69 8.05
C VAL A 11 0.78 2.56 8.81
N LYS A 12 2.00 2.05 8.96
CA LYS A 12 3.13 2.78 9.52
C LYS A 12 3.97 3.36 8.40
N TYR A 13 4.16 4.67 8.44
CA TYR A 13 5.05 5.41 7.56
C TYR A 13 6.41 5.57 8.22
N ASN A 14 7.45 5.68 7.40
CA ASN A 14 8.79 6.02 7.86
C ASN A 14 8.91 7.54 8.14
N ASP A 15 10.11 7.99 8.53
CA ASP A 15 10.38 9.40 8.84
C ASP A 15 10.19 10.35 7.64
N ASP A 16 10.24 9.82 6.41
CA ASP A 16 9.98 10.56 5.18
C ASP A 16 8.48 10.59 4.79
N GLY A 17 7.60 9.98 5.60
CA GLY A 17 6.18 9.89 5.32
C GLY A 17 5.81 8.86 4.23
N LEU A 18 6.69 7.88 3.99
CA LEU A 18 6.53 6.85 2.96
C LEU A 18 6.32 5.47 3.55
N VAL A 19 5.61 4.62 2.81
CA VAL A 19 5.46 3.18 3.07
C VAL A 19 6.01 2.37 1.90
N ALA A 20 6.67 1.25 2.22
CA ALA A 20 7.12 0.32 1.19
C ALA A 20 5.94 -0.51 0.67
N ALA A 21 5.72 -0.48 -0.65
CA ALA A 21 4.71 -1.26 -1.34
C ALA A 21 5.39 -2.34 -2.19
N ILE A 22 5.02 -3.61 -1.96
CA ILE A 22 5.51 -4.76 -2.71
C ILE A 22 4.41 -5.22 -3.66
N VAL A 23 4.63 -5.07 -4.96
CA VAL A 23 3.71 -5.54 -5.99
C VAL A 23 4.04 -6.99 -6.30
N GLN A 24 3.03 -7.85 -6.21
CA GLN A 24 3.16 -9.26 -6.52
C GLN A 24 2.11 -9.66 -7.55
N ASP A 25 2.45 -10.61 -8.40
CA ASP A 25 1.48 -11.24 -9.26
C ASP A 25 0.47 -12.04 -8.41
N ALA A 26 -0.82 -11.77 -8.59
CA ALA A 26 -1.88 -12.32 -7.74
C ALA A 26 -2.03 -13.85 -7.86
N SER A 27 -1.65 -14.43 -8.99
CA SER A 27 -1.80 -15.87 -9.26
C SER A 27 -0.59 -16.67 -8.80
N THR A 28 0.60 -16.18 -9.15
CA THR A 28 1.87 -16.89 -8.97
C THR A 28 2.61 -16.49 -7.70
N ARG A 29 2.24 -15.36 -7.08
CA ARG A 29 2.92 -14.75 -5.92
C ARG A 29 4.36 -14.34 -6.20
N ALA A 30 4.74 -14.22 -7.47
CA ALA A 30 6.02 -13.66 -7.85
C ALA A 30 6.09 -12.18 -7.45
N VAL A 31 7.17 -11.76 -6.79
CA VAL A 31 7.43 -10.35 -6.51
C VAL A 31 7.85 -9.67 -7.81
N LEU A 32 7.10 -8.65 -8.21
CA LEU A 32 7.32 -7.91 -9.46
C LEU A 32 8.19 -6.69 -9.21
N MET A 33 7.90 -5.94 -8.14
CA MET A 33 8.65 -4.73 -7.80
C MET A 33 8.44 -4.31 -6.34
N MET A 34 9.32 -3.43 -5.88
CA MET A 34 9.16 -2.64 -4.67
C MET A 34 9.13 -1.16 -5.04
N ALA A 35 8.21 -0.41 -4.44
CA ALA A 35 8.11 1.03 -4.56
C ALA A 35 7.82 1.68 -3.22
N TRP A 36 7.99 3.00 -3.16
CA TRP A 36 7.56 3.82 -2.03
C TRP A 36 6.26 4.54 -2.38
N MET A 37 5.35 4.62 -1.41
CA MET A 37 4.06 5.30 -1.57
C MET A 37 3.85 6.28 -0.41
N SER A 38 3.27 7.45 -0.70
CA SER A 38 2.72 8.33 0.32
C SER A 38 1.31 7.87 0.71
N ALA A 39 0.80 8.39 1.84
CA ALA A 39 -0.57 8.11 2.27
C ALA A 39 -1.63 8.45 1.21
N GLU A 40 -1.43 9.54 0.47
CA GLU A 40 -2.31 9.95 -0.62
C GLU A 40 -2.30 8.93 -1.76
N THR A 41 -1.12 8.57 -2.27
CA THR A 41 -1.01 7.61 -3.37
C THR A 41 -1.57 6.24 -3.00
N LEU A 42 -1.39 5.81 -1.73
CA LEU A 42 -1.92 4.55 -1.25
C LEU A 42 -3.46 4.56 -1.16
N ALA A 43 -4.04 5.67 -0.68
CA ALA A 43 -5.48 5.83 -0.62
C ALA A 43 -6.13 5.83 -2.02
N LEU A 44 -5.48 6.48 -3.01
CA LEU A 44 -5.94 6.46 -4.40
C LEU A 44 -5.97 5.04 -4.97
N THR A 45 -4.92 4.24 -4.76
CA THR A 45 -4.88 2.83 -5.23
C THR A 45 -5.98 1.95 -4.61
N LEU A 46 -6.44 2.25 -3.40
CA LEU A 46 -7.51 1.49 -2.73
C LEU A 46 -8.91 1.99 -3.06
N ALA A 47 -9.03 3.18 -3.64
CA ALA A 47 -10.31 3.73 -4.07
C ALA A 47 -10.75 3.21 -5.45
N GLU A 48 -9.82 2.65 -6.22
CA GLU A 48 -10.07 1.94 -7.50
C GLU A 48 -10.63 0.53 -7.28
#